data_AF-A0A9D4GKS2-F1
#
_entry.id   AF-A0A9D4GKS2-F1
#
_cell.length_a   1.000
_cell.length_b   1.000
_cell.length_c   1.000
_cell.angle_alpha   90.00
_cell.angle_beta   90.00
_cell.angle_gamma   90.00
#
_symmetry.space_group_name_H-M   'P 1'
#
loop_
_entity.id
_entity.type
_entity.pdbx_description
1 polymer ?
#
loop_
_entity_poly.entity_id
_entity_poly.type
_entity_poly.pdbx_seq_one_letter_code
_entity_poly.pdbx_strand_id
1 'polypeptide(L)' 'MFHARHLDGTYTYTVNQDVVFKTILANEGGGNDSNTGRFTASVAGVYMFTLQY' A
#
# COMPACT_ATOMS: atom_id res chain seq x y z
N MET A 1 4.08 -2.15 -10.69
CA MET A 1 3.34 -3.13 -9.86
C MET A 1 3.77 -2.93 -8.41
N PHE A 2 2.91 -3.13 -7.40
CA PHE A 2 3.38 -3.17 -6.01
C PHE A 2 2.72 -4.31 -5.23
N HIS A 3 3.45 -4.81 -4.25
CA HIS A 3 2.97 -5.75 -3.25
C HIS A 3 3.61 -5.32 -1.93
N ALA A 4 2.78 -4.94 -0.97
CA ALA A 4 3.21 -4.53 0.35
C ALA A 4 2.45 -5.31 1.42
N ARG A 5 3.11 -5.61 2.53
CA ARG A 5 2.54 -6.29 3.68
C ARG A 5 2.48 -5.34 4.86
N HIS A 6 1.41 -5.48 5.63
CA HIS A 6 1.29 -4.80 6.90
C HIS A 6 2.38 -5.29 7.86
N LEU A 7 2.70 -4.51 8.89
CA LEU A 7 3.54 -5.01 9.97
C LEU A 7 2.80 -6.12 10.72
N ASP A 8 3.56 -7.12 11.17
CA ASP A 8 3.03 -8.21 11.97
C ASP A 8 2.56 -7.67 13.34
N GLY A 9 1.39 -8.12 13.82
CA GLY A 9 0.82 -7.75 15.12
C GLY A 9 -0.56 -7.07 15.05
N THR A 10 -1.08 -6.68 16.22
CA THR A 10 -2.37 -6.00 16.35
C THR A 10 -2.20 -4.49 16.23
N TYR A 11 -2.90 -3.87 15.28
CA TYR A 11 -2.90 -2.43 15.06
C TYR A 11 -4.31 -1.88 15.27
N THR A 12 -4.41 -0.78 16.01
CA THR A 12 -5.68 -0.06 16.17
C THR A 12 -5.70 1.08 15.16
N TYR A 13 -6.72 1.07 14.31
CA TYR A 13 -6.98 2.11 13.34
C TYR A 13 -8.13 2.98 13.80
N THR A 14 -7.99 4.29 13.66
CA THR A 14 -9.14 5.19 13.78
C THR A 14 -9.83 5.34 12.42
N VAL A 15 -11.10 5.72 12.45
CA VAL A 15 -11.82 6.08 11.22
C VAL A 15 -11.11 7.26 10.56
N ASN A 16 -10.96 7.22 9.22
CA ASN A 16 -10.23 8.19 8.40
C ASN A 16 -8.70 8.16 8.54
N GLN A 17 -8.13 7.08 9.09
CA GLN A 17 -6.68 6.87 9.09
C GLN A 17 -6.23 6.10 7.83
N ASP A 18 -5.16 6.57 7.18
CA ASP A 18 -4.49 5.85 6.10
C ASP A 18 -3.83 4.56 6.64
N VAL A 19 -4.03 3.43 5.96
CA VAL A 19 -3.42 2.14 6.33
C VAL A 19 -2.03 2.04 5.69
N VAL A 20 -0.99 1.89 6.53
CA VAL A 20 0.41 1.88 6.06
C VAL A 20 0.97 0.47 6.01
N PHE A 21 1.15 -0.05 4.79
CA PHE A 21 1.80 -1.34 4.53
C PHE A 21 3.32 -1.15 4.46
N LYS A 22 3.98 -1.20 5.62
CA LYS A 22 5.39 -0.80 5.74
C LYS A 22 6.39 -1.77 5.11
N THR A 23 6.02 -3.04 4.95
CA THR A 23 6.92 -4.06 4.41
C THR A 23 6.73 -4.14 2.89
N ILE A 24 7.71 -3.68 2.12
CA ILE A 24 7.65 -3.69 0.66
C ILE A 24 8.20 -5.00 0.11
N LEU A 25 7.37 -5.77 -0.59
CA LEU A 25 7.76 -7.00 -1.27
C LEU A 25 8.06 -6.74 -2.75
N ALA A 26 7.32 -5.82 -3.37
CA ALA A 26 7.58 -5.31 -4.72
C ALA A 26 7.10 -3.85 -4.83
N ASN A 27 7.82 -3.02 -5.60
CA ASN A 27 7.43 -1.63 -5.90
C ASN A 27 7.98 -1.17 -7.27
N GLU A 28 7.71 -1.95 -8.30
CA GLU A 28 8.10 -1.62 -9.67
C GLU A 28 7.38 -0.35 -10.15
N GLY A 29 8.16 0.62 -10.64
CA GLY A 29 7.67 1.94 -11.03
C GLY A 29 7.53 2.93 -9.87
N GLY A 30 7.81 2.51 -8.63
CA GLY A 30 7.89 3.42 -7.47
C GLY A 30 6.59 4.10 -7.08
N GLY A 31 5.44 3.58 -7.51
CA GLY A 31 4.14 4.22 -7.29
C GLY A 31 3.63 4.09 -5.85
N ASN A 32 4.10 3.12 -5.07
CA ASN A 32 3.74 2.98 -3.67
C ASN A 32 4.72 3.73 -2.75
N ASP A 33 4.19 4.56 -1.85
CA ASP A 33 4.92 5.19 -0.77
C ASP A 33 4.64 4.47 0.55
N SER A 34 5.65 3.77 1.07
CA SER A 34 5.57 2.96 2.28
C SER A 34 5.50 3.76 3.57
N ASN A 35 5.70 5.08 3.52
CA ASN A 35 5.56 5.96 4.68
C ASN A 35 4.12 6.47 4.83
N THR A 36 3.39 6.59 3.72
CA THR A 36 2.03 7.15 3.69
C THR A 36 0.95 6.10 3.38
N GLY A 37 1.35 4.91 2.88
CA GLY A 37 0.40 3.89 2.42
C GLY A 37 -0.27 4.23 1.09
N ARG A 38 0.16 5.32 0.41
CA ARG A 38 -0.48 5.82 -0.79
C ARG A 38 0.14 5.23 -2.05
N PHE A 39 -0.72 4.90 -3.00
CA PHE A 39 -0.32 4.61 -4.37
C PHE A 39 -0.60 5.84 -5.25
N THR A 40 0.39 6.27 -6.02
CA THR A 40 0.27 7.33 -7.02
C THR A 40 0.45 6.74 -8.41
N ALA A 41 -0.59 6.83 -9.23
CA ALA A 41 -0.51 6.44 -10.64
C ALA A 41 0.32 7.46 -11.42
N SER A 42 1.42 7.03 -12.01
CA SER A 42 2.27 7.89 -12.87
C SER A 42 1.73 8.03 -14.29
N VAL A 43 0.80 7.16 -14.70
CA VAL A 43 0.21 7.12 -16.04
C VAL A 43 -1.29 6.87 -15.90
N ALA A 44 -2.11 7.46 -16.78
CA ALA A 44 -3.55 7.16 -16.81
C ALA A 44 -3.79 5.74 -17.32
N GLY A 45 -4.70 5.00 -16.67
CA GLY A 45 -5.00 3.63 -17.06
C GLY A 45 -5.90 2.91 -16.05
N VAL A 46 -6.12 1.62 -16.32
CA VAL A 46 -6.88 0.73 -15.44
C VAL A 46 -5.92 0.03 -14.48
N TYR A 47 -6.25 0.05 -13.19
CA TYR A 47 -5.46 -0.57 -12.13
C TYR A 47 -6.33 -1.57 -11.36
N MET A 48 -5.71 -2.66 -10.89
CA MET A 48 -6.34 -3.64 -10.00
C MET A 48 -5.70 -3.56 -8.62
N PHE A 49 -6.52 -3.49 -7.58
CA PHE A 49 -6.09 -3.55 -6.19
C PHE A 49 -6.71 -4.78 -5.53
N THR A 50 -5.91 -5.52 -4.76
CA THR A 50 -6.37 -6.64 -3.96
C THR A 50 -5.80 -6.53 -2.56
N LEU A 51 -6.54 -7.04 -1.59
CA LEU A 51 -6.09 -7.22 -0.21
C LEU A 51 -6.21 -8.70 0.11
N GLN A 52 -5.24 -9.23 0.85
CA GLN A 52 -5.19 -10.63 1.29
C GLN A 52 -5.09 -10.67 2.82
N TYR A 53 -5.73 -11.67 3.40
CA TYR A 53 -5.79 -11.92 4.85
C TYR A 53 -4.65 -12.84 5.29
#